data_AF-A0A4R1UL79-F1
#
_entry.id   AF-A0A4R1UL79-F1
#
_cell.length_a   1.000
_cell.length_b   1.000
_cell.length_c   1.000
_cell.angle_alpha   90.00
_cell.angle_beta   90.00
_cell.angle_gamma   90.00
#
_symmetry.space_group_name_H-M   'P 1'
#
loop_
_entity.id
_entity.type
_entity.pdbx_description
1 polymer ?
#
loop_
_entity_poly.entity_id
_entity_poly.type
_entity_poly.pdbx_seq_one_letter_code
_entity_poly.pdbx_strand_id
1 'polypeptide(L)'
;MLMIERAARALAESESGHDDWDGLDKDLQEELKENARAVIQAIRLPSRAVSGEGEKCLGHEARHGIDWHDMEWAWTRMVDALLAEARAGGEEETES
;
A
#
# COMPACT_ATOMS: atom_id res chain seq x y z
N MET A 1 -9.97 5.75 7.06
CA MET A 1 -8.94 6.20 6.12
C MET A 1 -8.15 4.99 5.65
N LEU A 2 -8.31 4.64 4.39
CA LEU A 2 -7.65 3.53 3.71
C LEU A 2 -6.14 3.76 3.64
N MET A 3 -5.36 2.69 3.52
CA MET A 3 -3.89 2.81 3.41
C MET A 3 -3.47 3.57 2.14
N ILE A 4 -4.24 3.47 1.05
CA ILE A 4 -4.01 4.24 -0.18
C ILE A 4 -4.21 5.74 0.05
N GLU A 5 -5.21 6.13 0.85
CA GLU A 5 -5.43 7.54 1.21
C GLU A 5 -4.29 8.09 2.06
N ARG A 6 -3.77 7.28 2.98
CA ARG A 6 -2.57 7.64 3.76
C ARG A 6 -1.36 7.82 2.86
N ALA A 7 -1.18 6.97 1.86
CA ALA A 7 -0.10 7.10 0.88
C ALA A 7 -0.28 8.32 -0.02
N ALA A 8 -1.51 8.59 -0.48
CA ALA A 8 -1.85 9.77 -1.28
C ALA A 8 -1.61 11.07 -0.52
N ARG A 9 -1.98 11.11 0.77
CA ARG A 9 -1.69 12.24 1.66
C ARG A 9 -0.18 12.45 1.84
N ALA A 10 0.59 11.39 2.02
CA ALA A 10 2.06 11.50 2.08
C ALA A 10 2.67 12.01 0.75
N LEU A 11 2.11 11.64 -0.40
CA LEU A 11 2.50 12.21 -1.70
C LEU A 11 2.16 13.70 -1.78
N ALA A 12 0.96 14.09 -1.33
CA ALA A 12 0.53 15.49 -1.27
C ALA A 12 1.50 16.35 -0.45
N GLU A 13 1.86 15.88 0.75
CA GLU A 13 2.82 16.52 1.66
C GLU A 13 4.19 16.70 0.97
N SER A 14 4.65 15.67 0.25
CA SER A 14 5.95 15.69 -0.45
C SER A 14 5.98 16.64 -1.67
N GLU A 15 4.90 16.75 -2.44
CA GLU A 15 4.88 17.52 -3.69
C GLU A 15 4.51 18.99 -3.49
N SER A 16 3.57 19.27 -2.60
CA SER A 16 3.03 20.62 -2.39
C SER A 16 3.67 21.37 -1.22
N GLY A 17 4.33 20.65 -0.30
CA GLY A 17 4.77 21.19 0.99
C GLY A 17 3.60 21.68 1.87
N HIS A 18 2.36 21.36 1.50
CA HIS A 18 1.15 21.69 2.23
C HIS A 18 0.58 20.42 2.87
N ASP A 19 0.27 20.51 4.16
CA ASP A 19 -0.19 19.40 5.01
C ASP A 19 -1.71 19.14 4.90
N ASP A 20 -2.40 19.94 4.08
CA ASP A 20 -3.85 20.07 4.09
C ASP A 20 -4.51 19.34 2.93
N TRP A 21 -4.56 18.01 3.04
CA TRP A 21 -5.28 17.12 2.14
C TRP A 21 -6.72 17.58 1.89
N ASP A 22 -7.40 18.06 2.93
CA ASP A 22 -8.81 18.48 2.87
C ASP A 22 -8.99 19.80 2.10
N GLY A 23 -7.90 20.55 1.91
CA GLY A 23 -7.85 21.77 1.09
C GLY A 23 -7.59 21.54 -0.39
N LEU A 24 -7.24 20.30 -0.80
CA LEU A 24 -7.04 19.95 -2.21
C LEU A 24 -8.39 19.79 -2.91
N ASP A 25 -8.44 20.16 -4.20
CA ASP A 25 -9.61 19.83 -5.02
C ASP A 25 -9.72 18.31 -5.25
N LYS A 26 -10.94 17.87 -5.56
CA LYS A 26 -11.25 16.43 -5.68
C LYS A 26 -10.50 15.74 -6.81
N ASP A 27 -10.22 16.45 -7.90
CA ASP A 27 -9.53 15.88 -9.06
C ASP A 27 -8.07 15.58 -8.69
N LEU A 28 -7.42 16.51 -7.99
CA LEU A 28 -6.06 16.32 -7.47
C LEU A 28 -6.00 15.23 -6.39
N GLN A 29 -7.00 15.15 -5.50
CA GLN A 29 -7.08 14.05 -4.53
C GLN A 29 -7.16 12.69 -5.24
N GLU A 30 -7.95 12.56 -6.30
CA GLU A 30 -8.05 11.30 -7.05
C GLU A 30 -6.75 10.99 -7.82
N GLU A 31 -6.11 11.98 -8.44
CA GLU A 31 -4.79 11.82 -9.07
C GLU A 31 -3.74 11.30 -8.08
N LEU A 32 -3.71 11.85 -6.86
CA LEU A 32 -2.80 11.38 -5.81
C LEU A 32 -3.14 9.98 -5.31
N LYS A 33 -4.44 9.61 -5.23
CA LYS A 33 -4.87 8.23 -4.96
C LYS A 33 -4.42 7.28 -6.08
N GLU A 34 -4.50 7.68 -7.34
CA GLU A 34 -4.01 6.89 -8.48
C GLU A 34 -2.49 6.71 -8.46
N ASN A 35 -1.74 7.77 -8.16
CA ASN A 35 -0.28 7.72 -8.00
C ASN A 35 0.11 6.77 -6.85
N ALA A 36 -0.59 6.85 -5.71
CA ALA A 36 -0.40 5.93 -4.60
C ALA A 36 -0.68 4.48 -4.99
N ARG A 37 -1.77 4.21 -5.73
CA ARG A 37 -2.07 2.86 -6.27
C ARG A 37 -0.93 2.37 -7.17
N ALA A 38 -0.40 3.21 -8.05
CA ALA A 38 0.70 2.85 -8.95
C ALA A 38 1.98 2.48 -8.19
N VAL A 39 2.34 3.24 -7.15
CA VAL A 39 3.49 2.95 -6.29
C VAL A 39 3.31 1.64 -5.52
N ILE A 40 2.13 1.43 -4.91
CA ILE A 40 1.80 0.20 -4.19
C ILE A 40 1.84 -1.03 -5.12
N GLN A 41 1.33 -0.87 -6.34
CA GLN A 41 1.40 -1.91 -7.36
C GLN A 41 2.86 -2.24 -7.75
N ALA A 42 3.75 -1.24 -7.81
CA ALA A 42 5.16 -1.45 -8.14
C ALA A 42 5.91 -2.27 -7.07
N ILE A 43 5.51 -2.17 -5.80
CA ILE A 43 6.10 -2.95 -4.69
C ILE A 43 5.39 -4.29 -4.44
N ARG A 44 4.40 -4.66 -5.26
CA ARG A 44 3.62 -5.90 -5.10
C ARG A 44 4.47 -7.17 -5.07
N LEU A 45 5.56 -7.18 -5.83
CA LEU A 45 6.52 -8.28 -5.87
C LEU A 45 7.77 -7.87 -5.08
N PRO A 46 7.95 -8.38 -3.85
CA PRO A 46 9.09 -8.03 -3.04
C PRO A 46 10.34 -8.71 -3.61
N SER A 47 11.50 -8.08 -3.45
CA SER A 47 12.76 -8.74 -3.77
C SER A 47 13.05 -9.86 -2.77
N ARG A 48 13.86 -10.84 -3.17
CA ARG A 48 14.32 -11.90 -2.25
C ARG A 48 14.97 -11.35 -0.98
N ALA A 49 15.67 -10.22 -1.06
CA ALA A 49 16.26 -9.57 0.11
C ALA A 49 15.18 -9.11 1.10
N VAL A 50 14.09 -8.53 0.60
CA VAL A 50 12.95 -8.10 1.43
C VAL A 50 12.23 -9.32 2.03
N SER A 51 11.91 -10.33 1.23
CA SER A 51 11.26 -11.55 1.73
C SER A 51 12.13 -12.31 2.73
N GLY A 52 13.46 -12.28 2.54
CA GLY A 52 14.43 -12.89 3.43
C GLY A 52 14.52 -12.24 4.82
N GLU A 53 14.22 -10.95 4.96
CA GLU A 53 14.09 -10.33 6.29
C GLU A 53 12.85 -10.85 7.03
N GLY A 54 11.75 -11.07 6.31
CA GLY A 54 10.56 -11.71 6.83
C GLY A 54 10.81 -13.15 7.31
N GLU A 55 11.55 -13.92 6.50
CA GLU A 55 11.97 -15.29 6.82
C GLU A 55 12.80 -15.31 8.11
N LYS A 56 13.77 -14.40 8.27
CA LYS A 56 14.57 -14.32 9.50
C LYS A 56 13.70 -14.04 10.71
N CYS A 57 12.81 -13.05 10.62
CA CYS A 57 11.94 -12.68 11.74
C CYS A 57 11.04 -13.84 12.17
N LEU A 58 10.31 -14.45 11.23
CA LEU A 58 9.34 -15.49 11.60
C LEU A 58 9.97 -16.88 11.75
N GLY A 59 10.96 -17.19 10.93
CA GLY A 59 11.64 -18.48 10.92
C GLY A 59 12.62 -18.64 12.06
N HIS A 60 13.53 -17.68 12.24
CA HIS A 60 14.57 -17.78 13.28
C HIS A 60 14.09 -17.26 14.64
N GLU A 61 13.42 -16.11 14.69
CA GLU A 61 13.05 -15.48 15.96
C GLU A 61 11.77 -16.09 16.54
N ALA A 62 10.76 -16.34 15.70
CA ALA A 62 9.50 -16.97 16.10
C ALA A 62 9.44 -18.51 15.93
N ARG A 63 10.50 -19.13 15.38
CA ARG A 63 10.65 -20.60 15.20
C ARG A 63 9.59 -21.26 14.32
N HIS A 64 9.05 -20.54 13.34
CA HIS A 64 8.14 -21.12 12.35
C HIS A 64 8.93 -21.78 11.20
N GLY A 65 8.36 -22.80 10.57
CA GLY A 65 8.92 -23.39 9.34
C GLY A 65 8.48 -22.60 8.11
N ILE A 66 8.97 -21.38 7.96
CA ILE A 66 8.62 -20.43 6.90
C ILE A 66 9.90 -20.10 6.14
N ASP A 67 9.85 -20.09 4.81
CA ASP A 67 10.96 -19.63 3.97
C ASP A 67 10.65 -18.31 3.25
N TRP A 68 11.63 -17.76 2.52
CA TRP A 68 11.45 -16.53 1.74
C TRP A 68 10.33 -16.61 0.69
N HIS A 69 9.96 -17.78 0.19
CA HIS A 69 8.89 -17.93 -0.79
C HIS A 69 7.52 -17.78 -0.12
N ASP A 70 7.35 -18.34 1.08
CA ASP A 70 6.16 -18.13 1.90
C ASP A 70 5.96 -16.63 2.21
N MET A 71 7.05 -15.92 2.52
CA MET A 71 7.01 -14.48 2.79
C MET A 71 6.68 -13.64 1.56
N GLU A 72 7.25 -13.99 0.41
CA GLU A 72 6.91 -13.35 -0.88
C GLU A 72 5.42 -13.52 -1.18
N TRP A 73 4.91 -14.74 -1.03
CA TRP A 73 3.50 -15.05 -1.29
C TRP A 73 2.58 -14.30 -0.33
N ALA A 74 2.88 -14.30 0.97
CA ALA A 74 2.11 -13.57 1.97
C ALA A 74 2.08 -12.07 1.68
N TRP A 75 3.23 -11.47 1.36
CA TRP A 75 3.31 -10.05 0.97
C TRP A 75 2.44 -9.74 -0.23
N THR A 76 2.56 -10.51 -1.32
CA THR A 76 1.76 -10.29 -2.52
C THR A 76 0.27 -10.36 -2.22
N ARG A 77 -0.18 -11.31 -1.39
CA ARG A 77 -1.59 -11.39 -0.97
C ARG A 77 -2.06 -10.19 -0.15
N MET A 78 -1.21 -9.65 0.74
CA MET A 78 -1.54 -8.45 1.51
C MET A 78 -1.65 -7.22 0.61
N VAL A 79 -0.72 -7.06 -0.35
CA VAL A 79 -0.79 -5.95 -1.33
C VAL A 79 -2.01 -6.09 -2.25
N ASP A 80 -2.33 -7.31 -2.69
CA ASP A 80 -3.55 -7.56 -3.48
C ASP A 80 -4.82 -7.21 -2.71
N ALA A 81 -4.89 -7.55 -1.41
CA ALA A 81 -6.01 -7.21 -0.55
C ALA A 81 -6.15 -5.69 -0.37
N LEU A 82 -5.04 -4.98 -0.16
CA LEU A 82 -5.00 -3.53 -0.08
C LEU A 82 -5.51 -2.85 -1.36
N LEU A 83 -5.07 -3.34 -2.53
CA LEU A 83 -5.52 -2.81 -3.82
C LEU A 83 -7.00 -3.11 -4.09
N ALA A 84 -7.51 -4.25 -3.62
CA ALA A 84 -8.93 -4.59 -3.72
C ALA A 84 -9.80 -3.70 -2.81
N GLU A 85 -9.37 -3.47 -1.57
CA GLU A 85 -10.04 -2.59 -0.62
C GLU A 85 -10.21 -1.17 -1.19
N ALA A 86 -9.16 -0.63 -1.82
CA ALA A 86 -9.22 0.70 -2.42
C ALA A 86 -10.12 0.83 -3.65
N ARG A 87 -10.44 -0.29 -4.32
CA ARG A 87 -11.45 -0.29 -5.39
C ARG A 87 -12.86 -0.26 -4.81
N ALA A 88 -13.10 -1.11 -3.80
CA ALA A 88 -14.40 -1.16 -3.12
C ALA A 88 -14.75 0.16 -2.42
N GLY A 89 -13.78 0.82 -1.77
CA GLY A 89 -14.01 2.12 -1.13
C GLY A 89 -14.28 3.27 -2.10
N GLY A 90 -13.75 3.22 -3.34
CA GLY A 90 -14.06 4.22 -4.36
C GLY A 90 -15.46 4.08 -4.96
N GLU A 91 -16.03 2.87 -4.96
CA GLU A 91 -17.41 2.64 -5.42
C GLU A 91 -18.43 3.21 -4.43
N GLU A 92 -18.19 3.10 -3.12
CA GLU A 92 -19.07 3.66 -2.07
C GLU A 92 -19.10 5.20 -2.04
N GLU A 93 -18.01 5.89 -2.40
CA GLU A 93 -17.96 7.36 -2.43
C GLU A 93 -18.75 7.99 -3.60
N THR A 94 -19.09 7.22 -4.64
CA THR A 94 -19.82 7.72 -5.82
C THR A 94 -21.35 7.65 -5.72
N GLU A 95 -21.90 6.98 -4.71
CA GLU A 95 -23.35 6.86 -4.48
C GLU A 95 -23.92 7.82 -3.41
N SER A 96 -23.12 8.74 -2.86
CA SER A 96 -23.53 9.70 -1.80
C SER A 96 -23.67 11.15 -2.27
#